data_AF-A0A820G658-F1
#
_entry.id   AF-A0A820G658-F1
#
_cell.length_a   1.000
_cell.length_b   1.000
_cell.length_c   1.000
_cell.angle_alpha   90.00
_cell.angle_beta   90.00
_cell.angle_gamma   90.00
#
_symmetry.space_group_name_H-M   'P 1'
#
loop_
_entity.id
_entity.type
_entity.pdbx_description
1 polymer ?
#
loop_
_entity_poly.entity_id
_entity_poly.type
_entity_poly.pdbx_seq_one_letter_code
_entity_poly.pdbx_strand_id
1 'polypeptide(L)'
;MFTSFSTVSNFVVCPNNIRTQSVPRWVSPLVIKCRKHGTLDINDLYEPLPDCESATLTDKLEANWFAETKRNPDKPSLIRATLRTMRWRPFLIGLNLIPSVSLIF
;
A
#
# COMPACT_ATOMS: atom_id res chain seq x y z
N MET A 1 8.27 25.61 1.83
CA MET A 1 7.48 26.45 0.91
C MET A 1 6.95 25.54 -0.18
N PHE A 2 5.68 25.14 -0.06
CA PHE A 2 4.96 24.33 -1.04
C PHE A 2 4.54 25.24 -2.20
N THR A 3 4.90 24.93 -3.44
CA THR A 3 4.31 25.58 -4.61
C THR A 3 3.77 24.56 -5.60
N SER A 4 2.46 24.68 -5.80
CA SER A 4 1.67 24.25 -6.97
C SER A 4 1.41 22.76 -7.16
N PHE A 5 0.41 22.27 -6.41
CA PHE A 5 -0.46 21.17 -6.84
C PHE A 5 -1.73 21.79 -7.44
N SER A 6 -1.71 22.14 -8.73
CA SER A 6 -2.89 22.63 -9.45
C SER A 6 -2.70 22.46 -10.95
N THR A 7 -2.99 21.28 -11.47
CA THR A 7 -3.75 21.12 -12.72
C THR A 7 -4.44 19.77 -12.65
N VAL A 8 -5.76 19.85 -12.53
CA VAL A 8 -6.70 18.73 -12.53
C VAL A 8 -6.63 18.06 -13.90
N SER A 9 -6.01 16.88 -13.94
CA SER A 9 -6.31 15.87 -14.94
C SER A 9 -6.88 14.69 -14.16
N ASN A 10 -8.22 14.56 -14.14
CA ASN A 10 -8.96 13.45 -13.51
C ASN A 10 -8.71 12.10 -14.20
N PHE A 11 -7.60 11.96 -14.91
CA PHE A 11 -7.31 10.83 -15.78
C PHE A 11 -5.96 10.24 -15.41
N VAL A 12 -5.96 8.97 -15.03
CA VAL A 12 -4.75 8.19 -14.89
C VAL A 12 -4.38 7.67 -16.28
N VAL A 13 -3.23 8.10 -16.82
CA VAL A 13 -2.71 7.63 -18.11
C VAL A 13 -2.03 6.27 -17.90
N CYS A 14 -2.54 5.23 -18.57
CA CYS A 14 -1.95 3.90 -18.46
C CYS A 14 -0.67 3.77 -19.31
N PRO A 15 0.44 3.27 -18.74
CA PRO A 15 1.64 2.99 -19.52
C PRO A 15 1.38 1.89 -20.56
N ASN A 16 1.85 2.10 -21.79
CA ASN A 16 1.61 1.25 -22.97
C ASN A 16 2.21 -0.18 -22.92
N ASN A 17 2.74 -0.62 -21.79
CA ASN A 17 3.48 -1.88 -21.68
C ASN A 17 3.10 -2.67 -20.43
N ILE A 18 1.84 -3.12 -20.35
CA ILE A 18 1.40 -4.11 -19.36
C ILE A 18 1.54 -5.50 -20.02
N ARG A 19 2.78 -5.97 -20.17
CA ARG A 19 3.06 -7.31 -20.71
C ARG A 19 2.79 -8.35 -19.62
N THR A 20 1.55 -8.84 -19.58
CA THR A 20 1.05 -10.10 -18.99
C THR A 20 1.77 -10.59 -17.72
N GLN A 21 1.60 -9.89 -16.60
CA GLN A 21 1.52 -10.58 -15.31
C GLN A 21 0.08 -11.07 -15.13
N SER A 22 -0.11 -12.21 -14.46
CA SER A 22 -1.42 -12.76 -14.12
C SER A 22 -2.18 -11.78 -13.23
N VAL A 23 -2.91 -10.84 -13.87
CA VAL A 23 -3.74 -9.89 -13.14
C VAL A 23 -4.85 -10.65 -12.44
N PRO A 24 -5.07 -10.40 -11.13
CA PRO A 24 -6.18 -11.00 -10.42
C PRO A 24 -7.50 -10.73 -11.15
N ARG A 25 -8.43 -11.68 -11.11
CA ARG A 25 -9.71 -11.60 -11.83
C ARG A 25 -10.50 -10.32 -11.50
N TRP A 26 -10.35 -9.80 -10.27
CA TRP A 26 -11.00 -8.57 -9.83
C TRP A 26 -10.39 -7.28 -10.42
N VAL A 27 -9.13 -7.31 -10.87
CA VAL A 27 -8.44 -6.18 -11.53
C VAL A 27 -8.73 -6.14 -13.03
N SER A 28 -9.14 -7.28 -13.60
CA SER A 28 -9.45 -7.43 -15.03
C SER A 28 -10.39 -6.35 -15.61
N PRO A 29 -11.51 -5.95 -14.97
CA PRO A 29 -12.37 -4.90 -15.52
C PRO A 29 -11.66 -3.54 -15.67
N LEU A 30 -10.79 -3.17 -14.74
CA LEU A 30 -9.99 -1.93 -14.82
C LEU A 30 -9.00 -1.98 -15.98
N VAL A 31 -8.33 -3.12 -16.17
CA VAL A 31 -7.37 -3.31 -17.28
C VAL A 31 -8.08 -3.26 -18.63
N ILE A 32 -9.25 -3.89 -18.74
CA ILE A 32 -10.06 -3.87 -19.96
C ILE A 32 -10.51 -2.43 -20.27
N LYS A 33 -10.98 -1.68 -19.26
CA LYS A 33 -11.42 -0.29 -19.43
C LYS A 33 -10.24 0.61 -19.84
N CYS A 34 -9.09 0.46 -19.19
CA CYS A 34 -7.91 1.25 -19.54
C CYS A 34 -7.41 0.94 -20.96
N ARG A 35 -7.41 -0.34 -21.37
CA ARG A 35 -7.00 -0.74 -22.72
C ARG A 35 -7.94 -0.21 -23.82
N LYS A 36 -9.24 -0.07 -23.52
CA LYS A 36 -10.24 0.40 -24.48
C LYS A 36 -10.29 1.92 -24.60
N HIS A 37 -10.14 2.64 -23.49
CA HIS A 37 -10.35 4.10 -23.44
C HIS A 37 -9.05 4.91 -23.29
N GLY A 38 -7.90 4.27 -23.01
CA GLY A 38 -6.60 4.91 -22.83
C GLY A 38 -6.45 5.75 -21.55
N THR A 39 -7.56 6.03 -20.87
CA THR A 39 -7.66 6.83 -19.65
C THR A 39 -8.66 6.20 -18.70
N LEU A 40 -8.40 6.31 -17.39
CA LEU A 40 -9.30 5.90 -16.31
C LEU A 40 -9.72 7.14 -15.54
N ASP A 41 -11.02 7.30 -15.28
CA ASP A 41 -11.52 8.33 -14.37
C ASP A 41 -11.30 7.89 -12.91
N ILE A 42 -11.15 8.85 -12.00
CA ILE A 42 -11.06 8.61 -10.56
C ILE A 42 -12.30 7.84 -10.06
N ASN A 43 -13.47 8.13 -10.65
CA ASN A 43 -14.73 7.44 -10.33
C ASN A 43 -14.73 5.95 -10.72
N ASP A 44 -13.81 5.52 -11.57
CA ASP A 44 -13.65 4.11 -11.96
C ASP A 44 -12.78 3.31 -10.99
N LEU A 45 -12.04 4.00 -10.11
CA LEU A 45 -11.20 3.35 -9.12
C LEU A 45 -12.06 2.86 -7.95
N TYR A 46 -11.72 1.66 -7.46
CA TYR A 46 -12.31 1.16 -6.22
C TYR A 46 -11.94 2.06 -5.05
N GLU A 47 -12.88 2.26 -4.13
CA GLU A 47 -12.60 2.92 -2.87
C GLU A 47 -11.50 2.16 -2.10
N PRO A 48 -10.60 2.89 -1.41
CA PRO A 48 -9.58 2.26 -0.60
C PRO A 48 -10.24 1.42 0.49
N LEU A 49 -9.72 0.21 0.72
CA LEU A 49 -10.14 -0.59 1.86
C LEU A 49 -9.90 0.21 3.16
N PRO A 50 -10.87 0.26 4.08
CA PRO A 50 -10.75 1.05 5.32
C PRO A 50 -9.55 0.62 6.18
N ASP A 51 -9.16 -0.65 6.09
CA ASP A 51 -7.99 -1.21 6.77
C ASP A 51 -6.64 -0.74 6.20
N CYS A 52 -6.63 -0.22 4.98
CA CYS A 52 -5.45 0.26 4.27
C CYS A 52 -5.41 1.80 4.19
N GLU A 53 -6.35 2.48 4.83
CA GLU A 53 -6.39 3.92 4.86
C GLU A 53 -5.22 4.48 5.71
N SER A 54 -4.55 5.50 5.17
CA SER A 54 -3.39 6.12 5.83
C SER A 54 -3.73 6.68 7.21
N ALA A 55 -4.94 7.20 7.39
CA ALA A 55 -5.40 7.78 8.66
C ALA A 55 -5.38 6.73 9.78
N THR A 56 -6.04 5.59 9.57
CA THR A 56 -6.14 4.55 10.59
C THR A 56 -4.79 3.92 10.94
N LEU A 57 -3.86 3.86 9.99
CA LEU A 57 -2.50 3.36 10.24
C LEU A 57 -1.67 4.36 11.03
N THR A 58 -1.81 5.65 10.73
CA THR A 58 -1.10 6.74 11.42
C THR A 58 -1.56 6.85 12.87
N ASP A 59 -2.87 6.80 13.13
CA ASP A 59 -3.43 6.83 14.48
C ASP A 59 -2.91 5.66 15.33
N LYS A 60 -2.86 4.45 14.75
CA LYS A 60 -2.32 3.26 15.42
C LYS A 60 -0.82 3.40 15.71
N LEU A 61 -0.06 4.02 14.81
CA LEU A 61 1.38 4.26 15.00
C LEU A 61 1.65 5.27 16.08
N GLU A 62 0.91 6.37 16.08
CA GLU A 62 1.00 7.40 17.11
C GLU A 62 0.66 6.84 18.50
N ALA A 63 -0.43 6.09 18.63
CA ALA A 63 -0.79 5.43 19.89
C ALA A 63 0.29 4.46 20.40
N ASN A 64 0.87 3.65 19.50
CA ASN A 64 1.95 2.73 19.86
C ASN A 64 3.26 3.45 20.18
N TRP A 65 3.54 4.58 19.51
CA TRP A 65 4.70 5.41 19.78
C TRP A 65 4.63 6.03 21.18
N PHE A 66 3.49 6.60 21.56
CA PHE A 66 3.28 7.11 22.91
C PHE A 66 3.36 6.02 24.00
N ALA A 67 2.91 4.80 23.69
CA ALA A 67 3.06 3.67 24.61
C ALA A 67 4.53 3.25 24.77
N GLU A 68 5.32 3.26 23.70
CA GLU A 68 6.75 2.90 23.73
C GLU A 68 7.59 3.95 24.48
N THR A 69 7.31 5.24 24.26
CA THR A 69 8.00 6.33 24.99
C THR A 69 7.68 6.33 26.48
N LYS A 70 6.45 5.95 26.88
CA LYS A 70 6.09 5.75 28.29
C LYS A 70 6.75 4.51 28.90
N ARG A 71 6.90 3.43 28.12
CA ARG A 71 7.43 2.15 28.62
C ARG A 71 8.96 2.12 28.68
N ASN A 72 9.63 2.74 27.73
CA ASN A 72 11.10 2.77 27.61
C ASN A 72 11.58 4.22 27.40
N PRO A 73 11.57 5.05 28.45
CA PRO A 73 11.95 6.46 28.35
C PRO A 73 13.43 6.65 27.96
N ASP A 74 14.31 5.73 28.39
CA ASP A 74 15.75 5.86 28.16
C ASP A 74 16.18 5.56 26.72
N LYS A 75 15.41 4.73 26.00
CA LYS A 75 15.72 4.35 24.61
C LYS A 75 14.47 3.89 23.84
N PRO A 76 13.58 4.82 23.43
CA PRO A 76 12.47 4.48 22.57
C PRO A 76 12.97 4.04 21.20
N SER A 77 12.38 2.98 20.65
CA SER A 77 12.76 2.45 19.34
C SER A 77 11.59 2.51 18.35
N LEU A 78 11.73 3.32 17.31
CA LEU A 78 10.68 3.51 16.31
C LEU A 78 10.35 2.21 15.58
N ILE A 79 11.37 1.42 15.24
CA ILE A 79 11.20 0.12 14.57
C ILE A 79 10.28 -0.80 15.38
N ARG A 80 10.41 -0.80 16.70
CA ARG A 80 9.58 -1.64 17.58
C ARG A 80 8.13 -1.16 17.61
N ALA A 81 7.91 0.17 17.62
CA ALA A 81 6.57 0.74 17.51
C ALA A 81 5.94 0.41 16.15
N THR A 82 6.68 0.54 15.05
CA THR A 82 6.21 0.23 13.69
C THR A 82 5.89 -1.27 13.54
N LEU A 83 6.75 -2.18 14.01
CA LEU A 83 6.47 -3.62 13.98
C LEU A 83 5.19 -3.96 14.78
N ARG A 84 4.93 -3.25 15.88
CA ARG A 84 3.72 -3.43 16.67
C ARG A 84 2.46 -2.98 15.92
N THR A 85 2.54 -1.92 15.12
CA THR A 85 1.42 -1.43 14.31
C THR A 85 1.06 -2.35 13.15
N MET A 86 2.07 -2.80 12.40
CA MET A 86 1.87 -3.67 11.22
C MET A 86 1.62 -5.13 11.62
N ARG A 87 1.80 -5.46 12.90
CA ARG A 87 1.59 -6.80 13.49
C ARG A 87 2.34 -7.87 12.68
N TRP A 88 1.71 -9.03 12.48
CA TRP A 88 2.27 -10.19 11.79
C TRP A 88 2.34 -10.06 10.26
N ARG A 89 1.85 -8.96 9.66
CA ARG A 89 1.79 -8.81 8.19
C ARG A 89 3.16 -8.97 7.51
N PRO A 90 4.23 -8.25 7.90
CA PRO A 90 5.55 -8.45 7.30
C PRO A 90 6.11 -9.86 7.54
N PHE A 91 5.81 -10.46 8.69
CA PHE A 91 6.23 -11.83 9.00
C PHE A 91 5.54 -12.87 8.09
N LEU A 92 4.23 -12.74 7.86
CA LEU A 92 3.46 -13.61 6.98
C LEU A 92 3.89 -13.47 5.51
N ILE A 93 4.23 -12.27 5.05
CA ILE A 93 4.76 -12.06 3.69
C ILE A 93 6.12 -12.75 3.55
N GLY A 94 7.01 -12.60 4.53
CA GLY A 94 8.31 -13.28 4.55
C GLY A 94 8.17 -14.81 4.53
N LEU A 95 7.26 -15.36 5.35
CA LEU A 95 7.01 -16.81 5.40
C LEU A 95 6.53 -17.37 4.06
N ASN A 96 5.68 -16.65 3.33
CA ASN A 96 5.21 -17.07 2.01
C ASN A 96 6.29 -16.95 0.92
N LEU A 97 7.29 -16.07 1.10
CA LEU A 97 8.35 -15.85 0.12
C LEU A 97 9.47 -16.91 0.20
N ILE A 98 9.72 -17.47 1.39
CA ILE A 98 10.75 -18.50 1.62
C ILE A 98 10.55 -19.74 0.72
N PRO A 99 9.37 -20.37 0.63
CA PRO A 99 9.19 -21.57 -0.21
C PRO A 99 9.32 -21.27 -1.72
N SER A 100 9.07 -20.03 -2.17
CA SER A 100 9.22 -19.67 -3.58
C SER A 100 10.68 -19.52 -4.03
N VAL A 101 11.61 -19.18 -3.12
CA VAL A 101 13.04 -19.06 -3.45
C VAL A 101 13.73 -20.44 -3.40
N SER A 102 13.27 -21.35 -2.54
CA SER A 102 13.80 -22.71 -2.44
C SER A 102 13.42 -23.63 -3.61
N LEU A 103 12.48 -23.23 -4.48
CA LEU A 103 12.13 -23.95 -5.72
C LEU A 103 12.94 -23.50 -6.95
N ILE A 104 13.84 -22.53 -6.77
CA ILE A 104 14.67 -21.96 -7.84
C ILE A 104 16.13 -22.48 -7.77
N PHE A 105 16.53 -23.16 -6.68
CA PHE A 105 17.84 -23.78 -6.50
C PHE A 105 17.78 -25.31 -6.59
#